data_AF-A0A9X2DA05-F1
#
_entry.id   AF-A0A9X2DA05-F1
#
_cell.length_a   1.000
_cell.length_b   1.000
_cell.length_c   1.000
_cell.angle_alpha   90.00
_cell.angle_beta   90.00
_cell.angle_gamma   90.00
#
_symmetry.space_group_name_H-M   'P 1'
#
loop_
_entity.id
_entity.type
_entity.pdbx_description
1 polymer ?
#
loop_
_entity_poly.entity_id
_entity_poly.type
_entity_poly.pdbx_seq_one_letter_code
_entity_poly.pdbx_strand_id
1 'polypeptide(L)' 'MAETKKAPAEDGLGDLTYEQAREELVETVRRLEAGGTTLEESLALWERGERLATACQGWLDGARERLEAALEKDAEQG' A
#
# COMPACT_ATOMS: atom_id res chain seq x y z
N MET A 1 13.88 -9.62 11.96
CA MET A 1 13.18 -9.36 10.70
C MET A 1 11.70 -9.61 10.98
N ALA A 2 10.92 -8.57 11.25
CA ALA A 2 9.50 -8.75 11.56
C ALA A 2 8.76 -9.04 10.25
N GLU A 3 8.33 -10.27 10.08
CA GLU A 3 7.53 -10.71 8.93
C GLU A 3 6.15 -10.05 9.01
N THR A 4 6.02 -8.90 8.35
CA THR A 4 4.77 -8.19 8.22
C THR A 4 3.89 -8.96 7.22
N LYS A 5 2.81 -9.56 7.74
CA LYS A 5 1.78 -10.32 7.00
C LYS A 5 1.34 -9.61 5.71
N LYS A 6 1.53 -10.34 4.59
CA LYS A 6 1.17 -10.05 3.20
C LYS A 6 -0.31 -9.66 3.04
N ALA A 7 -0.61 -8.53 2.39
CA ALA A 7 -1.96 -8.25 1.89
C ALA A 7 -2.22 -9.11 0.62
N PRO A 8 -3.41 -9.70 0.44
CA PRO A 8 -3.71 -10.44 -0.78
C PRO A 8 -3.91 -9.46 -1.94
N ALA A 9 -3.01 -9.47 -2.92
CA ALA A 9 -3.18 -8.72 -4.16
C ALA A 9 -2.88 -9.64 -5.36
N GLU A 10 -3.94 -9.99 -6.08
CA GLU A 10 -3.97 -10.81 -7.30
C GLU A 10 -3.42 -10.01 -8.51
N ASP A 11 -2.18 -9.52 -8.44
CA ASP A 11 -1.45 -8.89 -9.57
C ASP A 11 0.07 -8.74 -9.29
N GLY A 12 0.66 -9.57 -8.44
CA GLY A 12 2.09 -9.49 -8.08
C GLY A 12 2.49 -8.34 -7.13
N LEU A 13 1.59 -7.37 -6.89
CA LEU A 13 1.77 -6.33 -5.87
C LEU A 13 1.79 -6.87 -4.44
N GLY A 14 1.25 -8.08 -4.21
CA GLY A 14 1.19 -8.68 -2.89
C GLY A 14 2.58 -8.93 -2.30
N ASP A 15 3.61 -9.07 -3.12
CA ASP A 15 4.98 -9.33 -2.68
C ASP A 15 5.79 -8.06 -2.36
N LEU A 16 5.22 -6.87 -2.59
CA LEU A 16 5.87 -5.60 -2.28
C LEU A 16 5.78 -5.29 -0.77
N THR A 17 6.88 -4.80 -0.21
CA THR A 17 6.85 -4.15 1.11
C THR A 17 6.07 -2.84 1.04
N TYR A 18 5.63 -2.32 2.19
CA TYR A 18 4.98 -1.01 2.27
C TYR A 18 5.85 0.09 1.62
N GLU A 19 7.15 0.12 1.89
CA GLU A 19 8.05 1.15 1.36
C GLU A 19 8.19 1.05 -0.17
N GLN A 20 8.28 -0.17 -0.71
CA GLN A 20 8.32 -0.40 -2.15
C GLN A 20 7.02 0.02 -2.83
N ALA A 21 5.87 -0.37 -2.27
CA ALA A 21 4.57 0.03 -2.80
C ALA A 21 4.39 1.56 -2.76
N ARG A 22 4.84 2.21 -1.69
CA ARG A 22 4.80 3.68 -1.55
C ARG A 22 5.70 4.37 -2.57
N GLU A 23 6.91 3.86 -2.77
CA GLU A 23 7.85 4.43 -3.75
C GLU A 23 7.31 4.33 -5.17
N GLU A 24 6.81 3.15 -5.57
CA GLU A 24 6.16 2.99 -6.87
C GLU A 24 4.92 3.89 -7.04
N LEU A 25 4.13 4.10 -5.98
CA LEU A 25 2.97 4.99 -6.02
C LEU A 25 3.41 6.43 -6.29
N VAL A 26 4.45 6.89 -5.59
CA VAL A 26 5.00 8.24 -5.78
C VAL A 26 5.50 8.41 -7.22
N GLU A 27 6.21 7.44 -7.77
CA GLU A 27 6.68 7.49 -9.16
C GLU A 27 5.52 7.48 -10.17
N THR A 28 4.47 6.70 -9.90
CA THR A 28 3.27 6.65 -10.74
C THR A 28 2.55 8.00 -10.76
N VAL A 29 2.35 8.63 -9.59
CA VAL A 29 1.75 9.95 -9.47
C VAL A 29 2.61 11.00 -10.18
N ARG A 30 3.93 10.98 -9.98
CA ARG A 30 4.85 11.91 -10.67
C ARG A 30 4.72 11.84 -12.19
N ARG A 31 4.58 10.63 -12.76
CA ARG A 31 4.37 10.44 -14.20
C ARG A 31 3.03 10.99 -14.66
N LEU A 32 1.96 10.78 -13.89
CA LEU A 32 0.65 11.36 -14.18
C LEU A 32 0.68 12.89 -14.15
N GLU A 33 1.33 13.48 -13.14
CA GLU A 33 1.45 14.93 -12.97
C GLU A 33 2.32 15.60 -14.04
N ALA A 34 3.38 14.91 -14.50
CA ALA A 34 4.22 15.39 -15.60
C ALA A 34 3.43 15.51 -16.91
N GLY A 35 2.38 14.69 -17.08
CA GLY A 35 1.62 14.60 -18.31
C GLY A 35 2.47 14.12 -19.49
N GLY A 36 2.06 14.49 -20.71
CA GLY A 36 2.78 14.10 -21.94
C GLY A 36 2.58 12.64 -22.36
N THR A 37 1.70 11.90 -21.68
CA THR A 37 1.29 10.53 -22.00
C THR A 37 0.00 10.52 -22.81
N THR A 38 -0.22 9.44 -23.54
CA THR A 38 -1.51 9.19 -24.20
C THR A 38 -2.62 8.90 -23.18
N LEU A 39 -3.89 8.98 -23.59
CA LEU A 39 -5.02 8.65 -22.72
C LEU A 39 -4.92 7.21 -22.17
N GLU A 40 -4.60 6.24 -23.04
CA GLU A 40 -4.46 4.84 -22.64
C GLU A 40 -3.33 4.64 -21.61
N GLU A 41 -2.20 5.31 -21.79
CA GLU A 41 -1.11 5.28 -20.81
C GLU A 41 -1.50 5.96 -19.48
N SER A 42 -2.22 7.07 -19.53
CA SER A 42 -2.72 7.76 -18.34
C SER A 42 -3.70 6.89 -17.56
N LEU A 43 -4.58 6.15 -18.25
CA LEU A 43 -5.49 5.20 -17.62
C LEU A 43 -4.71 4.05 -16.96
N ALA A 44 -3.76 3.46 -17.67
CA ALA A 44 -2.94 2.37 -17.12
C ALA A 44 -2.13 2.81 -15.88
N LEU A 45 -1.58 4.03 -15.89
CA LEU A 45 -0.89 4.62 -14.74
C LEU A 45 -1.86 4.84 -13.57
N TRP A 46 -3.05 5.38 -13.83
CA TRP A 46 -4.07 5.59 -12.79
C TRP A 46 -4.48 4.26 -12.15
N GLU A 47 -4.80 3.24 -12.95
CA GLU A 47 -5.20 1.92 -12.44
C GLU A 47 -4.08 1.28 -11.59
N ARG A 48 -2.81 1.42 -12.00
CA ARG A 48 -1.67 0.97 -11.19
C ARG A 48 -1.59 1.74 -9.88
N GLY A 49 -1.77 3.08 -9.93
CA GLY A 49 -1.79 3.94 -8.76
C GLY A 49 -2.85 3.53 -7.74
N GLU A 50 -4.08 3.23 -8.19
CA GLU A 50 -5.16 2.76 -7.32
C GLU A 50 -4.83 1.43 -6.63
N ARG A 51 -4.22 0.49 -7.36
CA ARG A 51 -3.78 -0.80 -6.79
C ARG A 51 -2.69 -0.60 -5.74
N LEU A 52 -1.71 0.26 -6.00
CA LEU A 52 -0.64 0.57 -5.05
C LEU A 52 -1.17 1.28 -3.80
N ALA A 53 -2.10 2.23 -3.97
CA ALA A 53 -2.75 2.92 -2.87
C ALA A 53 -3.54 1.96 -1.98
N THR A 54 -4.29 1.03 -2.60
CA THR A 54 -5.02 -0.03 -1.89
C THR A 54 -4.07 -0.92 -1.09
N ALA A 55 -2.95 -1.33 -1.68
CA ALA A 55 -1.94 -2.13 -0.99
C ALA A 55 -1.34 -1.37 0.20
N CYS A 56 -0.98 -0.08 0.03
CA CYS A 56 -0.48 0.78 1.11
C CYS A 56 -1.48 0.90 2.25
N GLN A 57 -2.76 1.09 1.93
CA GLN A 57 -3.84 1.20 2.92
C GLN A 57 -3.96 -0.10 3.73
N GLY A 58 -3.94 -1.27 3.06
CA GLY A 58 -3.98 -2.57 3.74
C GLY A 58 -2.83 -2.79 4.72
N TRP A 59 -1.61 -2.32 4.39
CA TRP A 59 -0.48 -2.35 5.31
C TRP A 59 -0.72 -1.49 6.56
N LEU A 60 -1.23 -0.27 6.38
CA LEU A 60 -1.50 0.66 7.48
C LEU A 60 -2.64 0.19 8.38
N ASP A 61 -3.69 -0.36 7.79
CA ASP A 61 -4.81 -0.95 8.54
C ASP A 61 -4.33 -2.11 9.40
N GLY A 62 -3.56 -3.04 8.82
CA GLY A 62 -3.01 -4.16 9.58
C GLY A 62 -2.01 -3.75 10.67
N ALA A 63 -1.30 -2.63 10.50
CA ALA A 63 -0.46 -2.07 11.56
C ALA A 63 -1.30 -1.46 12.69
N ARG A 64 -2.40 -0.78 12.36
CA ARG A 64 -3.34 -0.21 13.32
C ARG A 64 -4.01 -1.29 14.16
N GLU A 65 -4.52 -2.35 13.54
CA GLU A 65 -5.15 -3.47 14.26
C GLU A 65 -4.21 -4.13 15.27
N ARG A 66 -2.92 -4.28 14.93
CA ARG A 66 -1.91 -4.83 15.85
C ARG A 66 -1.64 -3.92 17.03
N LEU A 67 -1.66 -2.60 16.81
CA LEU A 67 -1.50 -1.63 17.87
C LEU A 67 -2.70 -1.65 18.82
N GLU A 68 -3.91 -1.65 18.26
CA GLU A 68 -5.17 -1.75 19.04
C GLU A 68 -5.16 -3.00 19.92
N ALA A 69 -4.87 -4.18 19.34
CA ALA A 69 -4.79 -5.44 20.09
C ALA A 69 -3.70 -5.45 21.18
N ALA A 70 -2.59 -4.72 20.98
CA ALA A 70 -1.54 -4.59 21.99
C ALA A 70 -1.97 -3.69 23.15
N LEU A 71 -2.70 -2.61 22.87
CA LEU A 71 -3.23 -1.69 23.87
C LEU A 71 -4.34 -2.35 24.72
N GLU A 72 -5.22 -3.14 24.10
CA GLU A 72 -6.26 -3.90 24.82
C GLU A 72 -5.63 -4.88 25.81
N LYS A 73 -4.62 -5.65 25.37
CA LYS A 73 -3.91 -6.59 26.23
C LYS A 73 -3.18 -5.94 27.40
N ASP A 74 -2.70 -4.71 27.26
CA ASP A 74 -2.07 -3.95 28.33
C ASP A 74 -3.12 -3.51 29.37
N ALA A 75 -4.27 -3.04 28.90
CA ALA A 75 -5.40 -2.62 29.76
C ALA A 75 -6.03 -3.78 30.55
N GLU A 76 -6.03 -5.00 30.00
CA GLU A 76 -6.52 -6.20 30.68
C GLU A 76 -5.55 -6.76 31.74
N GLN A 77 -4.27 -6.37 31.69
CA GLN A 77 -3.21 -6.88 32.58
C GLN A 77 -2.86 -5.95 33.75
N GLY A 78 -3.42 -4.74 33.79
CA GLY A 78 -3.31 -3.77 34.89
C GLY A 78 -4.50 -3.83 35.84
#